data_AF-G4QJM0-F1
#
_entry.id   AF-G4QJM0-F1
#
_cell.length_a   1.000
_cell.length_b   1.000
_cell.length_c   1.000
_cell.angle_alpha   90.00
_cell.angle_beta   90.00
_cell.angle_gamma   90.00
#
_symmetry.space_group_name_H-M   'P 1'
#
loop_
_entity.id
_entity.type
_entity.pdbx_description
1 polymer ?
#
loop_
_entity_poly.entity_id
_entity_poly.type
_entity_poly.pdbx_seq_one_letter_code
_entity_poly.pdbx_strand_id
1 'polypeptide(L)' 'MALMTVNEVAEFFGVQSTRVERLERESLLMAKEKDDQGNPLFERGDVEKYKELAERLGGI' A
#
# COMPACT_ATOMS: atom_id res chain seq x y z
N MET A 1 -12.40 -2.90 -9.56
CA MET A 1 -11.67 -3.21 -8.31
C MET A 1 -10.44 -3.99 -8.72
N ALA A 2 -9.26 -3.38 -8.60
CA ALA A 2 -7.99 -3.99 -8.98
C ALA A 2 -7.13 -4.10 -7.71
N LEU A 3 -6.54 -5.27 -7.49
CA LEU A 3 -5.62 -5.50 -6.39
C LEU A 3 -4.20 -5.19 -6.85
N MET A 4 -3.38 -4.70 -5.92
CA MET A 4 -1.98 -4.37 -6.11
C MET A 4 -1.15 -5.15 -5.08
N THR A 5 -0.06 -5.73 -5.53
CA THR A 5 0.97 -6.32 -4.68
C THR A 5 1.77 -5.25 -3.95
N VAL A 6 2.51 -5.64 -2.91
CA VAL A 6 3.46 -4.76 -2.20
C VAL A 6 4.38 -4.00 -3.17
N ASN A 7 4.91 -4.69 -4.18
CA ASN A 7 5.85 -4.10 -5.14
C ASN A 7 5.19 -3.06 -6.05
N GLU A 8 3.98 -3.34 -6.54
CA GLU A 8 3.23 -2.38 -7.36
C GLU A 8 2.86 -1.12 -6.55
N VAL A 9 2.50 -1.30 -5.27
CA VAL A 9 2.26 -0.16 -4.37
C VAL A 9 3.55 0.63 -4.12
N ALA A 10 4.67 -0.06 -3.90
CA ALA A 10 5.97 0.57 -3.68
C ALA A 10 6.41 1.40 -4.89
N GLU A 11 6.25 0.86 -6.09
CA GLU A 11 6.50 1.57 -7.35
C GLU A 11 5.57 2.79 -7.50
N PHE A 12 4.27 2.63 -7.22
CA PHE A 12 3.29 3.72 -7.30
C PHE A 12 3.57 4.86 -6.30
N PHE A 13 4.06 4.52 -5.11
CA PHE A 13 4.46 5.47 -4.06
C PHE A 13 5.87 6.02 -4.26
N GLY A 14 6.71 5.39 -5.07
CA GLY A 14 8.12 5.77 -5.22
C GLY A 14 8.96 5.47 -3.97
N VAL A 15 8.61 4.41 -3.23
CA VAL A 15 9.27 4.00 -1.98
C VAL A 15 9.76 2.56 -2.06
N GLN A 16 10.48 2.09 -1.04
CA GLN A 16 10.87 0.68 -0.93
C GLN A 16 9.69 -0.18 -0.47
N SER A 17 9.62 -1.44 -0.92
CA SER A 17 8.60 -2.42 -0.51
C SER A 17 8.50 -2.58 1.02
N THR A 18 9.64 -2.49 1.72
CA THR A 18 9.70 -2.50 3.21
C THR A 18 8.93 -1.36 3.87
N ARG A 19 8.80 -0.21 3.19
CA ARG A 19 7.94 0.90 3.65
C ARG A 19 6.48 0.49 3.60
N VAL A 20 6.04 -0.12 2.50
CA VAL A 20 4.66 -0.59 2.31
C VAL A 20 4.30 -1.68 3.31
N GLU A 21 5.19 -2.66 3.53
CA GLU A 21 5.00 -3.69 4.56
C GLU A 21 4.85 -3.09 5.96
N ARG A 22 5.61 -2.03 6.27
CA ARG A 22 5.46 -1.33 7.54
C ARG A 22 4.13 -0.61 7.64
N LEU A 23 3.65 0.03 6.56
CA LEU A 23 2.34 0.67 6.54
C LEU A 23 1.21 -0.33 6.82
N GLU A 24 1.31 -1.55 6.28
CA GLU A 24 0.34 -2.61 6.57
C GLU A 24 0.43 -3.08 8.02
N ARG A 25 1.64 -3.33 8.51
CA ARG A 25 1.89 -3.75 9.90
C ARG A 25 1.43 -2.72 10.94
N GLU A 26 1.53 -1.44 10.61
CA GLU A 26 1.08 -0.31 11.45
C GLU A 26 -0.38 0.08 11.20
N SER A 27 -1.11 -0.70 10.38
CA SER A 27 -2.51 -0.46 10.00
C SER A 27 -2.76 0.91 9.35
N LEU A 28 -1.73 1.49 8.73
CA LEU A 28 -1.80 2.75 7.98
C LEU A 28 -2.32 2.52 6.55
N LEU A 29 -2.00 1.38 5.95
CA LEU A 29 -2.54 0.93 4.67
C LEU A 29 -3.05 -0.50 4.82
N MET A 30 -4.38 -0.67 4.80
CA MET A 30 -5.00 -1.96 5.08
C MET A 30 -4.94 -2.87 3.86
N ALA A 31 -4.43 -4.09 4.03
CA ALA A 31 -4.54 -5.14 3.02
C ALA A 31 -6.01 -5.55 2.87
N LYS A 32 -6.45 -5.71 1.61
CA LYS A 32 -7.79 -6.19 1.28
C LYS A 32 -7.87 -7.70 1.35
N GLU A 33 -6.84 -8.37 0.83
CA GLU A 33 -6.71 -9.82 0.73
C GLU A 33 -5.25 -10.22 0.90
N LYS A 34 -4.97 -11.52 0.87
CA LYS A 34 -3.62 -12.06 0.77
C LYS A 34 -3.51 -12.90 -0.51
N ASP A 35 -2.34 -12.90 -1.12
CA ASP A 35 -2.04 -13.80 -2.24
C ASP A 35 -1.85 -15.26 -1.77
N ASP A 36 -1.59 -16.17 -2.71
CA ASP A 36 -1.35 -17.59 -2.42
C ASP A 36 -0.14 -17.85 -1.52
N GLN A 37 0.77 -16.87 -1.40
CA GLN A 37 1.97 -16.93 -0.56
C GLN A 37 1.76 -16.23 0.80
N GLY A 38 0.57 -15.67 1.05
CA GLY A 38 0.25 -14.95 2.28
C GLY A 38 0.69 -13.49 2.31
N ASN A 39 1.18 -12.94 1.18
CA ASN A 39 1.55 -11.53 1.08
C ASN A 39 0.31 -10.65 0.94
N PRO A 40 0.31 -9.43 1.51
CA PRO A 40 -0.83 -8.54 1.43
C PRO A 40 -1.08 -8.05 0.00
N LEU A 41 -2.36 -8.01 -0.37
CA LEU A 41 -2.87 -7.41 -1.59
C LEU A 41 -3.73 -6.19 -1.22
N PHE A 42 -3.47 -5.06 -1.88
CA PHE A 42 -4.08 -3.78 -1.58
C PHE A 42 -5.08 -3.38 -2.66
N GLU A 43 -6.22 -2.84 -2.26
CA GLU A 43 -7.18 -2.31 -3.22
C GLU A 43 -6.65 -0.98 -3.78
N ARG A 44 -6.63 -0.84 -5.11
CA ARG A 44 -6.07 0.34 -5.77
C ARG A 44 -6.68 1.66 -5.31
N GLY A 45 -8.00 1.72 -5.12
CA GLY A 45 -8.66 2.91 -4.63
C GLY A 45 -8.22 3.31 -3.22
N ASP A 46 -7.97 2.35 -2.34
CA ASP A 46 -7.43 2.61 -1.00
C ASP A 46 -5.96 3.06 -1.03
N VAL A 47 -5.15 2.51 -1.95
CA VAL A 47 -3.77 2.94 -2.21
C VAL A 47 -3.72 4.40 -2.69
N GLU A 48 -4.58 4.76 -3.65
CA GLU A 48 -4.67 6.12 -4.20
C GLU A 48 -5.11 7.13 -3.13
N LYS A 49 -6.15 6.81 -2.35
CA LYS A 49 -6.60 7.66 -1.23
C LYS A 49 -5.51 7.84 -0.17
N TYR A 50 -4.77 6.79 0.14
CA TYR A 50 -3.67 6.87 1.10
C TYR A 50 -2.58 7.84 0.60
N LYS A 51 -2.22 7.77 -0.69
CA LYS A 51 -1.23 8.68 -1.29
C LYS A 51 -1.66 10.14 -1.16
N GLU A 52 -2.90 10.46 -1.51
CA GLU A 52 -3.45 11.81 -1.38
C GLU A 52 -3.40 12.31 0.08
N LEU A 53 -3.71 11.43 1.04
CA LEU A 53 -3.63 11.76 2.46
C LEU A 53 -2.18 12.00 2.91
N ALA A 54 -1.25 11.12 2.52
CA ALA A 54 0.16 11.24 2.87
C ALA A 54 0.77 12.54 2.32
N GLU A 55 0.48 12.89 1.06
CA GLU A 55 0.92 14.15 0.46
C GLU A 55 0.41 15.39 1.22
N ARG A 56 -0.83 15.36 1.73
CA ARG A 56 -1.37 16.43 2.59
C ARG A 56 -0.70 16.53 3.94
N LEU A 57 -0.08 15.45 4.42
CA LEU A 57 0.59 15.37 5.72
C LEU A 57 2.12 15.55 5.62
N GLY A 58 2.64 15.92 4.45
CA GLY A 58 4.07 16.17 4.24
C GLY A 58 4.82 15.08 3.47
N GLY A 59 4.11 14.13 2.86
CA GLY A 59 4.67 13.07 2.04
C GLY A 59 4.73 11.71 2.74
N ILE A 60 5.17 10.71 1.97
CA ILE A 60 5.25 9.30 2.39
C ILE A 60 6.64 8.88 2.86
#